data_AF-A0A943IS65-F1
#
_entry.id   AF-A0A943IS65-F1
#
_cell.length_a   1.000
_cell.length_b   1.000
_cell.length_c   1.000
_cell.angle_alpha   90.00
_cell.angle_beta   90.00
_cell.angle_gamma   90.00
#
_symmetry.space_group_name_H-M   'P 1'
#
loop_
_entity.id
_entity.type
_entity.pdbx_description
1 polymer ?
#
loop_
_entity_poly.entity_id
_entity_poly.type
_entity_poly.pdbx_seq_one_letter_code
_entity_poly.pdbx_strand_id
1 'polypeptide(L)'
;MKKEQIFIGNIKKCTEYEMVATTSVGIIINGRIVSSDSYGYTKTNDELYKEDVILVKFKNDFYVELEKLNLLLKLKAQTSARKGHVINEFMMLTSPSAVGDLFVDEKSLKPYYGMEDKSAKVLMRKLKNNK
;
A
#
# COMPACT_ATOMS: atom_id res chain seq x y z
N MET A 1 -7.29 21.42 1.97
CA MET A 1 -6.64 20.19 1.45
C MET A 1 -5.69 19.66 2.52
N LYS A 2 -5.92 18.48 3.10
CA LYS A 2 -4.95 17.86 4.03
C LYS A 2 -3.61 17.71 3.30
N LYS A 3 -2.51 18.17 3.92
CA LYS A 3 -1.15 18.17 3.34
C LYS A 3 -0.83 16.75 2.87
N GLU A 4 -0.45 16.59 1.60
CA GLU A 4 0.12 15.33 1.11
C GLU A 4 1.36 15.01 1.96
N GLN A 5 1.44 13.79 2.50
CA GLN A 5 2.51 13.38 3.41
C GLN A 5 3.52 12.53 2.64
N ILE A 6 4.77 12.98 2.64
CA ILE A 6 5.90 12.27 2.06
C ILE A 6 6.67 11.62 3.21
N PHE A 7 7.08 10.38 3.00
CA PHE A 7 7.82 9.58 3.96
C PHE A 7 9.10 9.06 3.33
N ILE A 8 10.05 8.70 4.18
CA ILE A 8 11.14 7.79 3.85
C ILE A 8 10.92 6.51 4.65
N GLY A 9 11.12 5.36 4.03
CA GLY A 9 10.99 4.07 4.70
C GLY A 9 11.36 2.91 3.79
N ASN A 10 11.40 1.72 4.38
CA ASN A 10 11.81 0.51 3.72
C ASN A 10 10.61 -0.16 3.03
N ILE A 11 10.90 -0.84 1.93
CA ILE A 11 10.00 -1.77 1.27
C ILE A 11 10.48 -3.17 1.62
N LYS A 12 9.55 -4.01 2.05
CA LYS A 12 9.76 -5.41 2.33
C LYS A 12 9.06 -6.26 1.28
N LYS A 13 9.53 -7.49 1.15
CA LYS A 13 8.91 -8.53 0.34
C LYS A 13 8.48 -9.67 1.26
N CYS A 14 7.22 -10.07 1.16
CA CYS A 14 6.70 -11.21 1.89
C CYS A 14 7.31 -12.51 1.34
N THR A 15 7.93 -13.31 2.19
CA THR A 15 8.54 -14.60 1.84
C THR A 15 7.69 -15.78 2.32
N GLU A 16 6.88 -15.57 3.35
CA GLU A 16 5.92 -16.55 3.87
C GLU A 16 4.64 -15.83 4.28
N TYR A 17 3.49 -16.43 3.94
CA TYR A 17 2.17 -15.91 4.31
C TYR A 17 1.27 -17.09 4.66
N GLU A 18 0.81 -17.14 5.91
CA GLU A 18 -0.15 -18.13 6.40
C GLU A 18 -1.29 -17.41 7.12
N MET A 19 -2.53 -17.63 6.68
CA MET A 19 -3.71 -17.21 7.43
C MET A 19 -4.15 -18.35 8.34
N VAL A 20 -4.03 -18.14 9.66
CA VAL A 20 -4.41 -19.13 10.67
C VAL A 20 -5.77 -18.76 11.24
N ALA A 21 -6.80 -19.52 10.87
CA ALA A 21 -8.12 -19.39 11.47
C ALA A 21 -8.12 -20.00 12.88
N THR A 22 -8.50 -19.22 13.88
CA THR A 22 -8.59 -19.65 15.29
C THR A 22 -10.02 -20.02 15.67
N THR A 23 -11.00 -19.30 15.13
CA THR A 23 -12.41 -19.54 15.40
C THR A 23 -13.18 -19.40 14.11
N SER A 24 -14.02 -20.39 13.79
CA SER A 24 -14.98 -20.27 12.71
C SER A 24 -16.39 -20.33 13.29
N VAL A 25 -17.21 -19.35 12.96
CA VAL A 25 -18.61 -19.27 13.36
C VAL A 25 -19.46 -19.47 12.11
N GLY A 26 -20.41 -20.40 12.16
CA GLY A 26 -21.35 -20.64 11.08
C GLY A 26 -22.79 -20.46 11.56
N ILE A 27 -23.62 -19.81 10.75
CA ILE A 27 -25.08 -19.82 10.94
C ILE A 27 -25.63 -21.01 10.16
N ILE A 28 -26.33 -21.90 10.87
CA ILE A 28 -26.95 -23.10 10.28
C ILE A 28 -28.47 -22.97 10.36
N ILE A 29 -29.15 -23.08 9.22
CA ILE A 29 -30.62 -23.10 9.11
C ILE A 29 -31.03 -24.39 8.39
N ASN A 30 -31.92 -25.19 8.99
CA ASN A 30 -32.39 -26.47 8.45
C ASN A 30 -31.24 -27.42 8.02
N GLY A 31 -30.17 -27.47 8.82
CA GLY A 31 -28.99 -28.31 8.55
C GLY A 31 -28.07 -27.79 7.42
N ARG A 32 -28.31 -26.59 6.88
CA ARG A 32 -27.45 -25.95 5.88
C ARG A 32 -26.73 -24.74 6.47
N ILE A 33 -25.43 -24.63 6.18
CA ILE A 33 -24.66 -23.41 6.48
C ILE A 33 -25.14 -22.31 5.52
N VAL A 34 -25.64 -21.20 6.06
CA VAL A 34 -26.11 -20.05 5.28
C VAL A 34 -25.17 -18.84 5.37
N SER A 35 -24.28 -18.83 6.36
CA SER A 35 -23.19 -17.87 6.51
C SER A 35 -22.09 -18.49 7.35
N SER A 36 -20.85 -18.12 7.08
CA SER A 36 -19.71 -18.48 7.91
C SER A 36 -18.68 -17.36 7.92
N ASP A 37 -18.20 -17.01 9.10
CA ASP A 37 -17.06 -16.12 9.30
C ASP A 37 -15.95 -16.88 10.01
N SER A 38 -14.72 -16.61 9.61
CA SER A 38 -13.52 -17.14 10.24
C SER A 38 -12.69 -15.99 10.77
N TYR A 39 -12.39 -16.05 12.06
CA TYR A 39 -11.48 -15.14 12.75
C TYR A 39 -10.14 -15.83 12.95
N GLY A 40 -9.06 -15.07 12.84
CA GLY A 40 -7.72 -15.62 12.86
C GLY A 40 -6.65 -14.54 12.93
N TYR A 41 -5.41 -14.96 12.71
CA TYR A 41 -4.27 -14.07 12.58
C TYR A 41 -3.42 -14.50 11.37
N THR A 42 -2.62 -13.58 10.88
CA THR A 42 -1.68 -13.84 9.79
C THR A 42 -0.30 -14.06 10.38
N LYS A 43 0.36 -15.16 10.00
CA LYS A 43 1.81 -15.30 10.16
C LYS A 43 2.48 -14.86 8.88
N THR A 44 3.48 -14.01 9.02
CA THR A 44 4.25 -13.50 7.89
C THR A 44 5.73 -13.55 8.22
N ASN A 45 6.53 -14.09 7.30
CA ASN A 45 7.95 -13.79 7.22
C ASN A 45 8.20 -12.85 6.04
N ASP A 46 9.22 -12.01 6.20
CA ASP A 46 9.58 -11.01 5.21
C ASP A 46 11.09 -10.81 5.12
N GLU A 47 11.50 -10.29 3.98
CA GLU A 47 12.86 -9.83 3.74
C GLU A 47 12.84 -8.36 3.32
N LEU A 48 13.95 -7.67 3.60
CA LEU A 48 14.18 -6.33 3.11
C LEU A 48 14.34 -6.35 1.59
N TYR A 49 13.52 -5.58 0.87
CA TYR A 49 13.58 -5.48 -0.58
C TYR A 49 14.27 -4.19 -1.05
N LYS A 50 13.95 -3.05 -0.41
CA LYS A 50 14.63 -1.77 -0.62
C LYS A 50 14.66 -0.97 0.66
N GLU A 51 15.77 -0.26 0.90
CA GLU A 51 15.92 0.68 2.02
C GLU A 51 15.64 2.12 1.59
N ASP A 52 15.22 2.94 2.56
CA ASP A 52 15.22 4.40 2.47
C ASP A 52 14.51 4.97 1.22
N VAL A 53 13.38 4.35 0.86
CA VAL A 53 12.59 4.73 -0.30
C VAL A 53 11.72 5.94 0.01
N ILE A 54 11.70 6.93 -0.89
CA ILE A 54 10.81 8.09 -0.79
C ILE A 54 9.40 7.68 -1.24
N LEU A 55 8.46 7.74 -0.31
CA LEU A 55 7.09 7.26 -0.46
C LEU A 55 6.09 8.41 -0.33
N VAL A 56 5.09 8.42 -1.20
CA VAL A 56 3.96 9.36 -1.15
C VAL A 56 2.74 8.64 -0.62
N LYS A 57 2.20 9.10 0.52
CA LYS A 57 0.99 8.54 1.13
C LYS A 57 -0.27 9.15 0.52
N PHE A 58 -1.17 8.30 0.05
CA PHE A 58 -2.50 8.65 -0.44
C PHE A 58 -3.57 8.55 0.66
N LYS A 59 -4.77 9.09 0.38
CA LYS A 59 -5.87 9.16 1.37
C LYS A 59 -6.38 7.80 1.87
N ASN A 60 -6.21 6.73 1.10
CA ASN A 60 -6.68 5.39 1.45
C ASN A 60 -5.56 4.53 2.04
N ASP A 61 -4.60 5.16 2.73
CA ASP A 61 -3.43 4.53 3.34
C ASP A 61 -2.48 3.75 2.39
N PHE A 62 -2.65 3.92 1.07
CA PHE A 62 -1.69 3.43 0.09
C PHE A 62 -0.46 4.33 0.00
N TYR A 63 0.68 3.69 -0.24
CA TYR A 63 1.96 4.31 -0.49
C TYR A 63 2.40 4.03 -1.93
N VAL A 64 3.04 5.02 -2.54
CA VAL A 64 3.59 4.90 -3.89
C VAL A 64 5.01 5.42 -3.87
N GLU A 65 5.95 4.68 -4.47
CA GLU A 65 7.32 5.17 -4.69
C GLU A 65 7.25 6.48 -5.49
N LEU A 66 7.94 7.52 -5.02
CA LEU A 66 7.88 8.84 -5.65
C LEU A 66 8.24 8.80 -7.15
N GLU A 67 9.22 7.97 -7.52
CA GLU A 67 9.65 7.80 -8.91
C GLU A 67 8.55 7.22 -9.80
N LYS A 68 7.68 6.39 -9.23
CA LYS A 68 6.55 5.75 -9.94
C LYS A 68 5.30 6.62 -9.99
N LEU A 69 5.26 7.71 -9.23
CA LEU A 69 4.07 8.57 -9.10
C LEU A 69 3.63 9.19 -10.44
N ASN A 70 4.58 9.68 -11.25
CA ASN A 70 4.25 10.26 -12.55
C ASN A 70 3.61 9.24 -13.50
N LEU A 71 4.10 7.99 -13.48
CA LEU A 71 3.54 6.92 -14.29
C LEU A 71 2.13 6.56 -13.82
N LEU A 72 1.93 6.45 -12.50
CA LEU A 72 0.62 6.20 -11.90
C LEU A 72 -0.42 7.27 -12.27
N LEU A 73 -0.04 8.55 -12.21
CA LEU A 73 -0.92 9.66 -12.59
C LEU A 73 -1.30 9.60 -14.07
N LYS A 74 -0.35 9.29 -14.95
CA LYS A 74 -0.62 9.09 -16.39
C LYS A 74 -1.58 7.92 -16.62
N LEU A 75 -1.42 6.82 -15.91
CA LEU A 75 -2.30 5.65 -16.03
C LEU A 75 -3.73 5.96 -15.57
N LYS A 76 -3.89 6.67 -14.43
CA LYS A 76 -5.20 7.10 -13.92
C LYS A 76 -5.94 8.06 -14.86
N ALA A 77 -5.22 8.88 -15.63
CA ALA A 77 -5.85 9.78 -16.59
C ALA A 77 -6.43 9.04 -17.82
N GLN A 78 -6.04 7.78 -18.04
CA GLN A 78 -6.39 7.02 -19.25
C GLN A 78 -7.33 5.83 -18.99
N THR A 79 -7.92 5.70 -17.81
CA THR A 79 -8.50 4.41 -17.36
C THR A 79 -9.85 4.05 -17.97
N SER A 80 -9.84 2.93 -18.72
CA SER A 80 -10.91 1.91 -18.78
C SER A 80 -10.63 0.80 -17.75
N ALA A 81 -11.62 -0.06 -17.45
CA ALA A 81 -11.54 -1.08 -16.37
C ALA A 81 -10.29 -2.00 -16.41
N ARG A 82 -9.77 -2.34 -17.59
CA ARG A 82 -8.55 -3.17 -17.74
C ARG A 82 -7.28 -2.52 -17.18
N LYS A 83 -7.21 -1.19 -17.12
CA LYS A 83 -6.05 -0.47 -16.56
C LYS A 83 -6.08 -0.35 -15.03
N GLY A 84 -7.18 -0.74 -14.38
CA GLY A 84 -7.32 -0.69 -12.92
C GLY A 84 -6.37 -1.66 -12.20
N HIS A 85 -6.16 -2.87 -12.73
CA HIS A 85 -5.25 -3.85 -12.13
C HIS A 85 -3.79 -3.36 -12.15
N VAL A 86 -3.36 -2.77 -13.27
CA VAL A 86 -2.00 -2.22 -13.44
C VAL A 86 -1.76 -1.05 -12.48
N ILE A 87 -2.80 -0.26 -12.17
CA ILE A 87 -2.71 0.84 -11.21
C ILE A 87 -2.46 0.35 -9.78
N ASN A 88 -3.03 -0.81 -9.41
CA ASN A 88 -2.87 -1.37 -8.08
C ASN A 88 -1.45 -1.89 -7.84
N GLU A 89 -0.72 -2.30 -8.88
CA GLU A 89 0.68 -2.75 -8.77
C GLU A 89 1.65 -1.64 -8.33
N PHE A 90 1.26 -0.38 -8.54
CA PHE A 90 2.04 0.78 -8.09
C PHE A 90 1.77 1.18 -6.64
N MET A 91 0.70 0.64 -6.04
CA MET A 91 0.24 0.99 -4.70
C MET A 91 0.60 -0.10 -3.71
N MET A 92 1.30 0.28 -2.65
CA MET A 92 1.68 -0.63 -1.57
C MET A 92 0.90 -0.30 -0.30
N LEU A 93 0.51 -1.34 0.41
CA LEU A 93 -0.01 -1.26 1.77
C LEU A 93 1.15 -1.39 2.78
N THR A 94 0.83 -1.31 4.07
CA THR A 94 1.77 -1.61 5.16
C THR A 94 1.75 -3.07 5.60
N SER A 95 0.93 -3.90 4.96
CA SER A 95 0.84 -5.34 5.20
C SER A 95 0.73 -6.11 3.89
N PRO A 96 1.33 -7.31 3.78
CA PRO A 96 1.17 -8.17 2.62
C PRO A 96 -0.18 -8.91 2.67
N SER A 97 -0.63 -9.39 1.51
CA SER A 97 -1.81 -10.24 1.34
C SER A 97 -1.47 -11.64 0.78
N ALA A 98 -0.27 -11.81 0.22
CA ALA A 98 0.24 -13.06 -0.31
C ALA A 98 1.78 -13.11 -0.30
N VAL A 99 2.33 -14.31 -0.48
CA VAL A 99 3.78 -14.51 -0.74
C VAL A 99 4.18 -13.77 -2.02
N GLY A 100 5.30 -13.04 -1.96
CA GLY A 100 5.82 -12.25 -3.06
C GLY A 100 5.35 -10.79 -3.08
N ASP A 101 4.33 -10.43 -2.27
CA ASP A 101 3.86 -9.06 -2.18
C ASP A 101 4.96 -8.12 -1.68
N LEU A 102 5.01 -6.94 -2.31
CA LEU A 102 5.79 -5.80 -1.83
C LEU A 102 4.92 -4.92 -0.96
N PHE A 103 5.42 -4.57 0.22
CA PHE A 103 4.71 -3.73 1.18
C PHE A 103 5.67 -2.80 1.91
N VAL A 104 5.14 -1.70 2.43
CA VAL A 104 5.90 -0.71 3.19
C VAL A 104 6.08 -1.18 4.62
N ASP A 105 7.30 -1.20 5.12
CA ASP A 105 7.56 -1.46 6.53
C ASP A 105 7.15 -0.24 7.37
N GLU A 106 5.96 -0.32 7.99
CA GLU A 106 5.41 0.75 8.78
C GLU A 106 6.34 1.21 9.91
N LYS A 107 7.12 0.30 10.51
CA LYS A 107 8.04 0.63 11.62
C LYS A 107 9.23 1.46 11.15
N SER A 108 9.59 1.35 9.88
CA SER A 108 10.68 2.12 9.27
C SER A 108 10.25 3.51 8.83
N LEU A 109 8.94 3.77 8.72
CA LEU A 109 8.42 5.02 8.16
C LEU A 109 8.77 6.21 9.04
N LYS A 110 9.48 7.16 8.44
CA LYS A 110 9.78 8.47 9.02
C LYS A 110 9.20 9.54 8.09
N PRO A 111 8.53 10.58 8.62
CA PRO A 111 8.18 11.72 7.80
C PRO A 111 9.42 12.24 7.10
N TYR A 112 9.35 12.45 5.79
CA TYR A 112 10.46 13.02 5.02
C TYR A 112 10.68 14.51 5.35
N TYR A 113 9.91 15.08 6.29
CA TYR A 113 9.91 16.49 6.61
C TYR A 113 10.85 16.86 7.76
N GLY A 114 12.05 17.32 7.38
CA GLY A 114 12.58 18.61 7.83
C GLY A 114 12.12 19.69 6.85
N MET A 115 11.02 20.40 7.14
CA MET A 115 10.46 21.44 6.26
C MET A 115 11.25 22.76 6.33
N GLU A 116 12.39 22.83 5.64
CA GLU A 116 12.82 24.06 4.94
C GLU A 116 13.18 23.83 3.47
N ASP A 117 13.12 22.58 2.99
CA ASP A 117 13.68 22.27 1.69
C ASP A 117 12.74 22.63 0.52
N LYS A 118 13.14 23.64 -0.25
CA LYS A 118 12.43 24.18 -1.42
C LYS A 118 12.09 23.09 -2.44
N SER A 119 12.86 22.00 -2.46
CA SER A 119 12.76 20.86 -3.37
C SER A 119 11.43 20.10 -3.27
N ALA A 120 10.93 19.84 -2.05
CA ALA A 120 9.65 19.16 -1.87
C ALA A 120 8.46 20.02 -2.33
N LYS A 121 8.50 21.34 -2.11
CA LYS A 121 7.48 22.27 -2.63
C LYS A 121 7.47 22.31 -4.15
N VAL A 122 8.63 22.24 -4.81
CA VAL A 122 8.75 22.20 -6.28
C VAL A 122 8.18 20.90 -6.83
N LEU A 123 8.50 19.76 -6.22
CA LEU A 123 7.96 18.45 -6.59
C LEU A 123 6.42 18.41 -6.47
N MET A 124 5.88 18.89 -5.35
CA MET A 124 4.43 18.96 -5.14
C MET A 124 3.74 19.94 -6.10
N ARG A 125 4.40 21.04 -6.48
CA ARG A 125 3.89 21.96 -7.51
C ARG A 125 3.86 21.31 -8.89
N LYS A 126 4.90 20.55 -9.27
CA LYS A 126 4.91 19.78 -10.54
C LYS A 126 3.78 18.75 -10.58
N LEU A 127 3.55 18.05 -9.48
CA LEU A 127 2.46 17.08 -9.36
C LEU A 127 1.07 17.74 -9.48
N LYS A 128 0.89 18.95 -8.93
CA LYS A 128 -0.37 19.70 -9.04
C LYS A 128 -0.61 20.34 -10.40
N ASN A 129 0.45 20.66 -11.13
CA ASN A 129 0.38 21.32 -12.44
C ASN A 129 0.30 20.33 -13.61
N ASN A 130 0.48 19.02 -13.40
CA ASN A 130 0.21 17.96 -14.38
C ASN A 130 -1.28 17.58 -14.42
N LYS A 131 -2.18 18.57 -14.31
CA LYS A 131 -3.64 18.40 -14.46
C LYS A 131 -4.06 18.48 -15.92
#